data_AF-A0A8T6UPA3-F1
#
_entry.id   AF-A0A8T6UPA3-F1
#
_cell.length_a   1.000
_cell.length_b   1.000
_cell.length_c   1.000
_cell.angle_alpha   90.00
_cell.angle_beta   90.00
_cell.angle_gamma   90.00
#
_symmetry.space_group_name_H-M   'P 1'
#
loop_
_entity.id
_entity.type
_entity.pdbx_description
1 polymer ?
#
loop_
_entity_poly.entity_id
_entity_poly.type
_entity_poly.pdbx_seq_one_letter_code
_entity_poly.pdbx_strand_id
1 'polypeptide(L)'
;MSENKLGIEELLERIDEVLNVLKMVSRDLADISRELRSTATPEGPPPPAAEIGTIEDVRALFPKDLEEMLTFEESGDYIVVRPRQYLGSENFAKIAAVVRDAGGEYISAGKESHFRIPRER
;
A
#
# COMPACT_ATOMS: atom_id res chain seq x y z
N MET A 1 0.66 47.24 -18.59
CA MET A 1 1.01 45.83 -18.34
C MET A 1 0.70 45.50 -16.88
N SER A 2 -0.59 45.37 -16.50
CA SER A 2 -0.96 45.17 -15.08
C SER A 2 -2.12 44.20 -14.83
N GLU A 3 -2.74 43.63 -15.87
CA GLU A 3 -3.95 42.80 -15.72
C GLU A 3 -3.65 41.36 -15.28
N ASN A 4 -2.41 40.89 -15.43
CA ASN A 4 -2.06 39.49 -15.16
C ASN A 4 -1.67 39.17 -13.71
N LYS A 5 -1.61 40.18 -12.83
CA LYS A 5 -1.15 39.99 -11.43
C LYS A 5 -2.30 39.58 -10.51
N LEU A 6 -3.48 40.18 -10.70
CA LEU A 6 -4.72 39.86 -9.97
C LEU A 6 -5.15 38.40 -10.16
N GLY A 7 -4.96 37.85 -11.38
CA GLY A 7 -5.31 36.46 -11.67
C GLY A 7 -4.41 35.42 -10.98
N ILE A 8 -3.15 35.75 -10.66
CA ILE A 8 -2.23 34.83 -9.97
C ILE A 8 -2.62 34.72 -8.49
N GLU A 9 -2.94 35.85 -7.85
CA GLU A 9 -3.38 35.88 -6.46
C GLU A 9 -4.70 35.13 -6.28
N GLU A 10 -5.67 35.34 -7.18
CA GLU A 10 -6.93 34.58 -7.18
C GLU A 10 -6.71 33.08 -7.45
N LEU A 11 -5.78 32.72 -8.34
CA LEU A 11 -5.45 31.32 -8.61
C LEU A 11 -4.79 30.65 -7.39
N LEU A 12 -3.93 31.37 -6.67
CA LEU A 12 -3.30 30.89 -5.44
C LEU A 12 -4.33 30.67 -4.33
N GLU A 13 -5.27 31.59 -4.18
CA GLU A 13 -6.37 31.46 -3.21
C GLU A 13 -7.23 30.23 -3.51
N ARG A 14 -7.57 30.03 -4.79
CA ARG A 14 -8.33 28.87 -5.26
C ARG A 14 -7.58 27.54 -5.08
N ILE A 15 -6.24 27.56 -5.21
CA ILE A 15 -5.39 26.39 -4.92
C ILE A 15 -5.45 26.06 -3.43
N ASP A 16 -5.40 27.06 -2.55
CA ASP A 16 -5.45 26.83 -1.10
C ASP A 16 -6.81 26.25 -0.68
N GLU A 17 -7.91 26.76 -1.25
CA GLU A 17 -9.25 26.20 -1.05
C GLU A 17 -9.31 24.72 -1.45
N VAL A 18 -8.79 24.38 -2.64
CA VAL A 18 -8.78 22.98 -3.12
C VAL A 18 -7.92 22.10 -2.22
N LEU A 19 -6.75 22.58 -1.77
CA LEU A 19 -5.90 21.85 -0.84
C LEU A 19 -6.60 21.61 0.50
N ASN A 20 -7.41 22.56 0.96
CA ASN A 20 -8.14 22.42 2.21
C ASN A 20 -9.25 21.37 2.11
N VAL A 21 -10.00 21.36 1.00
CA VAL A 21 -10.98 20.31 0.71
C VAL A 21 -10.31 18.93 0.61
N LEU A 22 -9.16 18.84 -0.07
CA LEU A 22 -8.38 17.60 -0.17
C LEU A 22 -7.92 17.07 1.19
N LYS A 23 -7.45 17.96 2.08
CA LYS A 23 -7.08 17.60 3.45
C LYS A 23 -8.27 17.11 4.25
N MET A 24 -9.44 17.74 4.10
CA MET A 24 -10.67 17.33 4.77
C MET A 24 -11.10 15.91 4.33
N VAL A 25 -11.14 15.66 3.02
CA VAL A 25 -11.46 14.34 2.46
C VAL A 25 -10.45 13.27 2.87
N SER A 26 -9.15 13.61 2.88
CA SER A 26 -8.11 12.68 3.35
C SER A 26 -8.27 12.30 4.82
N ARG A 27 -8.79 13.22 5.65
CA ARG A 27 -9.06 12.96 7.05
C ARG A 27 -10.28 12.05 7.21
N ASP A 28 -11.35 12.37 6.49
CA ASP A 28 -12.58 11.58 6.48
C ASP A 28 -12.33 10.14 6.02
N LEU A 29 -11.54 9.95 4.96
CA LEU A 29 -11.11 8.62 4.50
C LEU A 29 -10.30 7.86 5.56
N ALA A 30 -9.46 8.56 6.33
CA ALA A 30 -8.69 7.94 7.41
C ALA A 30 -9.58 7.52 8.60
N ASP A 31 -10.58 8.34 8.94
CA ASP A 31 -11.58 8.01 9.95
C ASP A 31 -12.45 6.82 9.49
N ILE A 32 -12.97 6.83 8.25
CA ILE A 32 -13.74 5.71 7.70
C ILE A 32 -12.90 4.42 7.65
N SER A 33 -11.61 4.50 7.26
CA SER A 33 -10.71 3.34 7.26
C SER A 33 -10.52 2.75 8.65
N ARG A 34 -10.45 3.61 9.68
CA ARG A 34 -10.35 3.18 11.09
C ARG A 34 -11.64 2.51 11.54
N GLU A 35 -12.79 3.08 11.21
CA GLU A 35 -14.10 2.51 11.54
C GLU A 35 -14.29 1.14 10.87
N LEU A 36 -13.92 1.01 9.60
CA LEU A 36 -13.98 -0.28 8.89
C LEU A 36 -13.08 -1.34 9.53
N ARG A 37 -11.86 -0.99 9.96
CA ARG A 37 -11.00 -1.89 10.75
C ARG A 37 -11.64 -2.30 12.08
N SER A 38 -12.28 -1.37 12.77
CA SER A 38 -12.99 -1.65 14.03
C SER A 38 -14.20 -2.55 13.84
N THR A 39 -14.87 -2.49 12.69
CA THR A 39 -15.98 -3.42 12.36
C THR A 39 -15.51 -4.79 11.85
N ALA A 40 -14.23 -4.91 11.47
CA ALA A 40 -13.62 -6.13 10.95
C ALA A 40 -12.98 -7.02 12.03
N THR A 41 -13.23 -6.77 13.32
CA THR A 41 -12.93 -7.72 14.39
C THR A 41 -14.09 -8.70 14.57
N PRO A 42 -13.99 -9.97 14.11
CA PRO A 42 -14.65 -11.05 14.80
C PRO A 42 -13.94 -11.28 16.14
N GLU A 43 -14.74 -11.41 17.21
CA GLU A 43 -14.32 -11.98 18.48
C GLU A 43 -13.49 -13.25 18.25
N GLY A 44 -12.22 -13.21 18.64
CA GLY A 44 -11.32 -14.33 18.73
C GLY A 44 -10.31 -14.04 19.84
N PRO A 45 -9.86 -15.05 20.62
CA PRO A 45 -8.93 -14.84 21.73
C PRO A 45 -7.66 -14.12 21.25
N PRO A 46 -6.99 -13.36 22.12
CA PRO A 46 -5.87 -12.52 21.71
C PRO A 46 -4.80 -13.38 21.03
N PRO A 47 -4.39 -13.08 19.79
CA PRO A 47 -3.15 -13.62 19.27
C PRO A 47 -2.03 -13.06 20.13
N PRO A 48 -1.07 -13.89 20.54
CA PRO A 48 0.12 -13.41 21.23
C PRO A 48 0.87 -12.45 20.31
N ALA A 49 1.65 -11.59 20.96
CA ALA A 49 2.59 -10.66 20.38
C ALA A 49 3.17 -11.07 19.02
N ALA A 50 3.21 -10.10 18.10
CA ALA A 50 4.27 -9.91 17.13
C ALA A 50 4.64 -11.13 16.28
N GLU A 51 3.92 -11.38 15.19
CA GLU A 51 4.45 -12.18 14.09
C GLU A 51 4.00 -11.56 12.76
N ILE A 52 4.86 -10.72 12.16
CA ILE A 52 4.83 -10.42 10.72
C ILE A 52 5.27 -11.71 10.01
N GLY A 53 4.45 -12.76 10.13
CA GLY A 53 4.80 -14.11 9.71
C GLY A 53 3.92 -14.57 8.56
N THR A 54 2.62 -14.31 8.60
CA THR A 54 1.70 -15.04 7.71
C THR A 54 1.51 -14.31 6.39
N ILE A 55 1.27 -15.06 5.31
CA ILE A 55 0.92 -14.53 3.98
C ILE A 55 -0.17 -13.44 4.08
N GLU A 56 -1.11 -13.58 5.02
CA GLU A 56 -2.19 -12.63 5.28
C GLU A 56 -1.72 -11.24 5.74
N ASP A 57 -0.64 -11.14 6.51
CA ASP A 57 -0.10 -9.85 6.98
C ASP A 57 0.59 -9.11 5.83
N VAL A 58 1.40 -9.85 5.06
CA VAL A 58 1.99 -9.39 3.80
C VAL A 58 0.90 -8.98 2.80
N ARG A 59 -0.16 -9.78 2.66
CA ARG A 59 -1.34 -9.48 1.83
C ARG A 59 -2.09 -8.25 2.31
N ALA A 60 -2.25 -8.05 3.62
CA ALA A 60 -2.91 -6.88 4.19
C ALA A 60 -2.16 -5.56 3.94
N LEU A 61 -0.84 -5.63 3.70
CA LEU A 61 -0.04 -4.49 3.25
C LEU A 61 -0.27 -4.14 1.78
N PHE A 62 -0.78 -5.09 0.98
CA PHE A 62 -1.11 -4.85 -0.42
C PHE A 62 -2.61 -4.53 -0.58
N PRO A 63 -2.97 -3.52 -1.37
CA PRO A 63 -4.36 -3.36 -1.79
C PRO A 63 -4.82 -4.59 -2.59
N LYS A 64 -6.07 -5.01 -2.39
CA LYS A 64 -6.67 -6.23 -3.01
C LYS A 64 -6.46 -6.32 -4.52
N ASP A 65 -6.53 -5.18 -5.23
CA ASP A 65 -6.23 -5.09 -6.66
C ASP A 65 -4.86 -5.67 -7.01
N LEU A 66 -3.82 -5.38 -6.22
CA LEU A 66 -2.46 -5.86 -6.44
C LEU A 66 -2.29 -7.31 -6.01
N GLU A 67 -2.95 -7.68 -4.93
CA GLU A 67 -2.97 -9.06 -4.43
C GLU A 67 -3.50 -10.02 -5.48
N GLU A 68 -4.60 -9.70 -6.17
CA GLU A 68 -5.16 -10.56 -7.22
C GLU A 68 -4.21 -10.74 -8.42
N MET A 69 -3.26 -9.81 -8.62
CA MET A 69 -2.22 -9.92 -9.64
C MET A 69 -1.01 -10.76 -9.20
N LEU A 70 -0.92 -11.11 -7.92
CA LEU A 70 0.21 -11.77 -7.30
C LEU A 70 -0.22 -13.13 -6.74
N THR A 71 0.64 -14.13 -6.87
CA THR A 71 0.52 -15.40 -6.15
C THR A 71 1.48 -15.37 -4.98
N PHE A 72 0.98 -15.57 -3.78
CA PHE A 72 1.77 -15.66 -2.56
C PHE A 72 1.95 -17.14 -2.21
N GLU A 73 3.19 -17.57 -2.03
CA GLU A 73 3.56 -18.93 -1.70
C GLU A 73 4.47 -18.87 -0.46
N GLU A 74 4.02 -19.42 0.67
CA GLU A 74 4.85 -19.52 1.86
C GLU A 74 5.78 -20.73 1.76
N SER A 75 7.06 -20.50 2.02
CA SER A 75 8.07 -21.54 2.13
C SER A 75 8.82 -21.33 3.44
N GLY A 76 8.24 -21.83 4.53
CA GLY A 76 8.85 -21.87 5.86
C GLY A 76 9.29 -20.49 6.35
N ASP A 77 10.59 -20.20 6.18
CA ASP A 77 11.25 -18.96 6.62
C ASP A 77 11.10 -17.77 5.64
N TYR A 78 10.53 -17.97 4.45
CA TYR A 78 10.35 -16.92 3.44
C TYR A 78 9.01 -17.01 2.69
N ILE A 79 8.47 -15.86 2.32
CA ILE A 79 7.25 -15.72 1.49
C ILE A 79 7.69 -15.36 0.08
N VAL A 80 7.37 -16.20 -0.88
CA VAL A 80 7.62 -15.97 -2.31
C VAL A 80 6.37 -15.37 -2.94
N VAL A 81 6.51 -14.20 -3.54
CA VAL A 81 5.43 -13.49 -4.23
C VAL A 81 5.72 -13.47 -5.73
N ARG A 82 4.94 -14.22 -6.51
CA ARG A 82 5.10 -14.34 -7.97
C ARG A 82 4.04 -13.50 -8.69
N PRO A 83 4.40 -12.55 -9.55
CA PRO A 83 3.46 -11.87 -10.43
C PRO A 83 2.83 -12.85 -11.42
N ARG A 84 1.49 -12.92 -11.46
CA ARG A 84 0.75 -13.69 -12.47
C ARG A 84 0.58 -12.94 -13.78
N GLN A 85 0.71 -11.62 -13.72
CA GLN A 85 0.53 -10.71 -14.84
C GLN A 85 1.47 -9.51 -14.73
N TYR A 86 1.55 -8.73 -15.81
CA TYR A 86 2.35 -7.51 -15.82
C TYR A 86 1.76 -6.47 -14.88
N LEU A 87 2.48 -6.16 -13.81
CA LEU A 87 2.07 -5.19 -12.79
C LEU A 87 2.14 -3.75 -13.34
N GLY A 88 3.04 -3.47 -14.27
CA GLY A 88 3.35 -2.10 -14.70
C GLY A 88 4.26 -1.36 -13.72
N SER A 89 4.85 -0.25 -14.17
CA SER A 89 5.87 0.51 -13.42
C SER A 89 5.35 1.05 -12.08
N GLU A 90 4.09 1.49 -12.04
CA GLU A 90 3.50 2.10 -10.85
C GLU A 90 3.22 1.05 -9.76
N ASN A 91 2.55 -0.04 -10.10
CA ASN A 91 2.24 -1.11 -9.16
C ASN A 91 3.50 -1.83 -8.72
N PHE A 92 4.47 -2.04 -9.62
CA PHE A 92 5.77 -2.59 -9.28
C PHE A 92 6.49 -1.71 -8.24
N ALA A 93 6.51 -0.39 -8.42
CA ALA A 93 7.16 0.51 -7.47
C ALA A 93 6.48 0.49 -6.09
N LYS A 94 5.14 0.46 -6.04
CA LYS A 94 4.38 0.31 -4.79
C LYS A 94 4.70 -1.02 -4.10
N ILE A 95 4.69 -2.12 -4.86
CA ILE A 95 4.96 -3.45 -4.33
C ILE A 95 6.39 -3.55 -3.82
N ALA A 96 7.35 -3.09 -4.63
CA ALA A 96 8.75 -3.10 -4.25
C ALA A 96 9.01 -2.27 -2.99
N ALA A 97 8.33 -1.13 -2.81
CA ALA A 97 8.46 -0.32 -1.60
C ALA A 97 7.96 -1.07 -0.36
N VAL A 98 6.77 -1.68 -0.43
CA VAL A 98 6.18 -2.47 0.66
C VAL A 98 7.02 -3.71 0.99
N VAL A 99 7.43 -4.46 -0.04
CA VAL A 99 8.32 -5.63 0.11
C VAL A 99 9.61 -5.21 0.81
N ARG A 100 10.20 -4.08 0.41
CA ARG A 100 11.46 -3.59 1.01
C ARG A 100 11.29 -3.08 2.43
N ASP A 101 10.13 -2.51 2.77
CA ASP A 101 9.76 -2.10 4.13
C ASP A 101 9.61 -3.33 5.05
N ALA A 102 9.04 -4.40 4.51
CA ALA A 102 8.94 -5.71 5.17
C ALA A 102 10.26 -6.52 5.18
N GLY A 103 11.41 -5.91 4.82
CA GLY A 103 12.71 -6.58 4.78
C GLY A 103 12.89 -7.57 3.62
N GLY A 104 11.95 -7.58 2.68
CA GLY A 104 12.00 -8.40 1.48
C GLY A 104 12.88 -7.85 0.37
N GLU A 105 13.21 -8.74 -0.55
CA GLU A 105 13.99 -8.47 -1.75
C GLU A 105 13.22 -8.85 -3.01
N TYR A 106 13.50 -8.11 -4.07
CA TYR A 106 13.01 -8.44 -5.40
C TYR A 106 14.07 -9.21 -6.18
N ILE A 107 13.69 -10.36 -6.76
CA ILE A 107 14.53 -11.15 -7.64
C ILE A 107 14.02 -10.99 -9.08
N SER A 108 14.80 -10.28 -9.90
CA SER A 108 14.55 -10.13 -11.33
C SER A 108 15.04 -11.37 -12.09
N ALA A 109 14.11 -12.27 -12.43
CA ALA A 109 14.38 -13.45 -13.26
C ALA A 109 13.64 -13.37 -14.62
N GLY A 110 13.35 -12.16 -15.10
CA GLY A 110 12.63 -11.93 -16.34
C GLY A 110 11.20 -12.46 -16.27
N LYS A 111 10.91 -13.58 -16.94
CA LYS A 111 9.61 -14.27 -16.90
C LYS A 111 9.27 -14.88 -15.55
N GLU A 112 10.27 -15.14 -14.72
CA GLU A 112 10.09 -15.76 -13.40
C GLU A 112 10.38 -14.77 -12.27
N SER A 113 10.32 -13.47 -12.55
CA SER A 113 10.58 -12.44 -11.55
C SER A 113 9.66 -12.63 -10.35
N HIS A 114 10.22 -12.63 -9.14
CA HIS A 114 9.48 -12.87 -7.91
C HIS A 114 10.03 -12.01 -6.78
N PHE A 115 9.19 -11.68 -5.83
CA PHE A 115 9.61 -11.06 -4.58
C PHE A 115 9.77 -12.15 -3.53
N ARG A 116 10.74 -11.97 -2.64
CA ARG A 116 10.93 -12.80 -1.45
C ARG A 116 10.83 -11.89 -0.24
N ILE A 117 10.04 -12.26 0.75
CA ILE A 117 9.98 -11.55 2.02
C ILE A 117 10.43 -12.52 3.10
N PRO A 118 11.54 -12.25 3.80
CA PRO A 118 11.92 -13.05 4.95
C PRO A 118 10.88 -12.85 6.05
N ARG A 119 10.43 -13.94 6.65
CA ARG A 119 9.61 -13.86 7.86
C ARG A 119 10.58 -13.63 9.01
N GLU A 120 10.66 -12.39 9.49
CA GLU A 120 11.48 -12.11 10.67
C GLU A 120 10.82 -12.79 11.89
N ARG A 121 11.66 -13.50 12.66
CA ARG A 121 11.30 -14.40 13.75
C ARG A 121 11.07 -13.68 15.07
#